data_AF-A0A0M1J946-F1
#
_entry.id   AF-A0A0M1J946-F1
#
_cell.length_a   1.000
_cell.length_b   1.000
_cell.length_c   1.000
_cell.angle_alpha   90.00
_cell.angle_beta   90.00
_cell.angle_gamma   90.00
#
_symmetry.space_group_name_H-M   'P 1'
#
loop_
_entity.id
_entity.type
_entity.pdbx_description
1 polymer ?
#
loop_
_entity_poly.entity_id
_entity_poly.type
_entity_poly.pdbx_seq_one_letter_code
_entity_poly.pdbx_strand_id
1 'polypeptide(L)'
;MGWVVSLISNPTYMDLFRMHIDQYINSLNQRYRLGNATEHTFRGDLQQLLESLVPTIRATNEPKRQMCGAPDYILTKKDIPVGFIEAKNIGDNDLDGLKKTGNKEQFDRYKASLNNLIFTDYISFHLYREGQFITKVAIAKLVDSGLKPIPENFQSFANLIQDFRNFASYLLKKVS
;
A
#
# COMPACT_ATOMS: atom_id res chain seq x y z
N MET A 1 -5.37 15.48 -20.60
CA MET A 1 -6.20 14.34 -21.06
C MET A 1 -6.40 13.39 -19.88
N GLY A 2 -7.34 13.58 -18.96
CA GLY A 2 -8.72 14.06 -19.12
C GLY A 2 -9.74 12.95 -18.77
N TRP A 3 -9.32 11.67 -18.84
CA TRP A 3 -10.22 10.53 -18.65
C TRP A 3 -10.16 9.89 -17.25
N VAL A 4 -9.06 10.04 -16.50
CA VAL A 4 -8.92 9.40 -15.17
C VAL A 4 -9.58 10.22 -14.06
N VAL A 5 -9.55 11.56 -14.15
CA VAL A 5 -10.21 12.46 -13.18
C VAL A 5 -11.74 12.32 -13.22
N SER A 6 -12.30 11.78 -14.32
CA SER A 6 -13.74 11.59 -14.52
C SER A 6 -14.31 10.34 -13.84
N LEU A 7 -13.49 9.35 -13.46
CA LEU A 7 -13.99 8.11 -12.85
C LEU A 7 -14.21 8.27 -11.33
N ILE A 8 -13.43 9.13 -10.70
CA ILE A 8 -13.51 9.40 -9.26
C ILE A 8 -14.64 10.34 -8.84
N SER A 9 -15.21 11.05 -9.81
CA SER A 9 -16.46 11.83 -9.65
C SER A 9 -17.71 11.01 -10.00
N ASN A 10 -17.55 9.76 -10.44
CA ASN A 10 -18.66 8.84 -10.66
C ASN A 10 -19.03 8.15 -9.33
N PRO A 11 -20.21 8.42 -8.75
CA PRO A 11 -20.60 7.90 -7.44
C PRO A 11 -20.49 6.38 -7.34
N THR A 12 -20.87 5.66 -8.41
CA THR A 12 -20.85 4.19 -8.43
C THR A 12 -19.45 3.60 -8.30
N TYR A 13 -18.43 4.26 -8.88
CA TYR A 13 -17.05 3.80 -8.74
C TYR A 13 -16.51 4.02 -7.33
N MET A 14 -16.89 5.11 -6.68
CA MET A 14 -16.48 5.37 -5.30
C MET A 14 -17.14 4.43 -4.31
N ASP A 15 -18.38 4.04 -4.54
CA ASP A 15 -19.07 3.04 -3.73
C ASP A 15 -18.36 1.68 -3.81
N LEU A 16 -17.87 1.29 -4.99
CA LEU A 16 -17.08 0.05 -5.16
C LEU A 16 -15.74 0.12 -4.44
N PHE A 17 -15.00 1.23 -4.55
CA PHE A 17 -13.74 1.43 -3.81
C PHE A 17 -13.96 1.33 -2.30
N ARG A 18 -14.99 2.03 -1.81
CA ARG A 18 -15.37 2.01 -0.40
C ARG A 18 -15.71 0.60 0.06
N MET A 19 -16.52 -0.14 -0.71
CA MET A 19 -16.86 -1.53 -0.40
C MET A 19 -15.61 -2.42 -0.24
N HIS A 20 -14.63 -2.31 -1.14
CA HIS A 20 -13.40 -3.09 -1.05
C HIS A 20 -12.54 -2.71 0.17
N ILE A 21 -12.46 -1.41 0.49
CA ILE A 21 -11.72 -0.93 1.68
C ILE A 21 -12.40 -1.41 2.97
N ASP A 22 -13.73 -1.32 3.04
CA ASP A 22 -14.50 -1.81 4.19
C ASP A 22 -14.34 -3.32 4.39
N GLN A 23 -14.44 -4.10 3.31
CA GLN A 23 -14.20 -5.55 3.34
C GLN A 23 -12.78 -5.88 3.81
N TYR A 24 -11.79 -5.15 3.30
CA TYR A 24 -10.39 -5.30 3.72
C TYR A 24 -10.20 -5.05 5.21
N ILE A 25 -10.67 -3.91 5.73
CA ILE A 25 -10.53 -3.57 7.15
C ILE A 25 -11.26 -4.59 8.04
N ASN A 26 -12.42 -5.09 7.59
CA ASN A 26 -13.14 -6.14 8.32
C ASN A 26 -12.33 -7.44 8.40
N SER A 27 -11.75 -7.90 7.28
CA SER A 27 -10.88 -9.09 7.25
C SER A 27 -9.65 -8.92 8.15
N LEU A 28 -8.99 -7.76 8.09
CA LEU A 28 -7.87 -7.45 8.98
C LEU A 28 -8.30 -7.52 10.45
N ASN A 29 -9.43 -6.91 10.80
CA ASN A 29 -9.90 -6.85 12.18
C ASN A 29 -10.25 -8.24 12.73
N GLN A 30 -10.88 -9.09 11.91
CA GLN A 30 -11.18 -10.46 12.29
C GLN A 30 -9.91 -11.25 12.62
N ARG A 31 -8.88 -11.17 11.76
CA ARG A 31 -7.59 -11.85 12.00
C ARG A 31 -6.85 -11.25 13.19
N TYR A 32 -6.81 -9.93 13.30
CA TYR A 32 -6.12 -9.23 14.38
C TYR A 32 -6.68 -9.64 15.76
N ARG A 33 -8.01 -9.74 15.88
CA ARG A 33 -8.68 -10.11 17.13
C ARG A 33 -8.43 -11.55 17.59
N LEU A 34 -7.88 -12.42 16.74
CA LEU A 34 -7.45 -13.76 17.14
C LEU A 34 -6.17 -13.73 18.00
N GLY A 35 -5.42 -12.62 18.00
CA GLY A 35 -4.25 -12.43 18.86
C GLY A 35 -3.02 -13.26 18.49
N ASN A 36 -3.06 -14.00 17.38
CA ASN A 36 -1.95 -14.83 16.89
C ASN A 36 -1.39 -14.34 15.55
N ALA A 37 -1.76 -13.14 15.12
CA ALA A 37 -1.34 -12.57 13.85
C ALA A 37 0.11 -12.07 13.90
N THR A 38 0.82 -12.30 12.80
CA THR A 38 2.16 -11.75 12.50
C THR A 38 2.08 -10.85 11.27
N GLU A 39 3.19 -10.19 10.91
CA GLU A 39 3.28 -9.40 9.67
C GLU A 39 2.80 -10.18 8.44
N HIS A 40 3.12 -11.48 8.33
CA HIS A 40 2.73 -12.28 7.19
C HIS A 40 1.21 -12.56 7.12
N THR A 41 0.51 -12.53 8.26
CA THR A 41 -0.91 -12.93 8.37
C THR A 41 -1.84 -12.11 7.47
N PHE A 42 -1.52 -10.83 7.29
CA PHE A 42 -2.36 -9.88 6.56
C PHE A 42 -2.00 -9.76 5.09
N ARG A 43 -1.00 -10.53 4.61
CA ARG A 43 -0.45 -10.30 3.28
C ARG A 43 -1.44 -10.61 2.15
N GLY A 44 -2.16 -11.71 2.29
CA GLY A 44 -3.21 -12.09 1.33
C GLY A 44 -4.32 -11.03 1.23
N ASP A 45 -4.70 -10.43 2.36
CA ASP A 45 -5.76 -9.41 2.37
C ASP A 45 -5.30 -8.14 1.63
N LEU A 46 -4.03 -7.72 1.83
CA LEU A 46 -3.49 -6.54 1.14
C LEU A 46 -3.34 -6.80 -0.38
N GLN A 47 -2.87 -7.99 -0.76
CA GLN A 47 -2.83 -8.40 -2.17
C GLN A 47 -4.22 -8.29 -2.81
N GLN A 48 -5.22 -8.89 -2.19
CA GLN A 48 -6.60 -8.88 -2.70
C GLN A 48 -7.15 -7.44 -2.83
N LEU A 49 -6.88 -6.57 -1.85
CA LEU A 49 -7.28 -5.16 -1.92
C LEU A 49 -6.64 -4.48 -3.13
N LEU A 50 -5.32 -4.58 -3.28
CA LEU A 50 -4.58 -3.89 -4.34
C LEU A 50 -5.05 -4.32 -5.74
N GLU A 51 -5.24 -5.63 -5.94
CA GLU A 51 -5.72 -6.18 -7.22
C GLU A 51 -7.19 -5.83 -7.48
N SER A 52 -8.02 -5.70 -6.44
CA SER A 52 -9.41 -5.24 -6.58
C SER A 52 -9.51 -3.75 -6.93
N LEU A 53 -8.69 -2.89 -6.29
CA LEU A 53 -8.68 -1.46 -6.55
C LEU A 53 -8.02 -1.11 -7.89
N VAL A 54 -7.06 -1.93 -8.34
CA VAL A 54 -6.35 -1.71 -9.60
C VAL A 54 -6.23 -3.04 -10.36
N PRO A 55 -7.28 -3.47 -11.08
CA PRO A 55 -7.30 -4.78 -11.77
C PRO A 55 -6.22 -4.99 -12.84
N THR A 56 -5.52 -3.92 -13.24
CA THR A 56 -4.45 -3.98 -14.24
C THR A 56 -3.07 -4.26 -13.66
N ILE A 57 -2.93 -4.35 -12.34
CA ILE A 57 -1.68 -4.75 -11.68
C ILE A 57 -1.81 -6.16 -11.12
N ARG A 58 -0.66 -6.82 -10.99
CA ARG A 58 -0.50 -8.03 -10.20
C ARG A 58 0.35 -7.71 -8.99
N ALA A 59 -0.10 -8.10 -7.81
CA ALA A 59 0.64 -7.97 -6.57
C ALA A 59 1.24 -9.32 -6.21
N THR A 60 2.56 -9.45 -6.29
CA THR A 60 3.27 -10.66 -5.88
C THR A 60 3.87 -10.44 -4.51
N ASN A 61 3.40 -11.18 -3.51
CA ASN A 61 4.02 -11.25 -2.19
C ASN A 61 5.27 -12.15 -2.23
N GLU A 62 6.24 -11.86 -1.37
CA GLU A 62 7.51 -12.60 -1.25
C GLU A 62 8.27 -12.73 -2.59
N PRO A 63 8.53 -11.60 -3.28
CA PRO A 63 9.32 -11.63 -4.49
C PRO A 63 10.72 -12.18 -4.24
N LYS A 64 11.35 -12.68 -5.32
CA LYS A 64 12.77 -13.06 -5.27
C LYS A 64 13.61 -11.87 -4.79
N ARG A 65 14.55 -12.16 -3.89
CA ARG A 65 15.46 -11.16 -3.32
C ARG A 65 16.24 -10.45 -4.43
N GLN A 66 16.32 -9.12 -4.32
CA GLN A 66 17.09 -8.24 -5.19
C GLN A 66 18.23 -7.58 -4.42
N MET A 67 19.10 -6.83 -5.11
CA MET A 67 20.32 -6.25 -4.52
C MET A 67 20.04 -5.37 -3.29
N CYS A 68 18.96 -4.59 -3.33
CA CYS A 68 18.58 -3.72 -2.20
C CYS A 68 17.89 -4.48 -1.05
N GLY A 69 17.59 -5.77 -1.19
CA GLY A 69 16.80 -6.58 -0.25
C GLY A 69 15.61 -7.26 -0.92
N ALA A 70 14.64 -7.74 -0.14
CA ALA A 70 13.39 -8.28 -0.65
C ALA A 70 12.25 -7.48 -0.02
N PRO A 71 11.68 -6.47 -0.73
CA PRO A 71 10.45 -5.85 -0.25
C PRO A 71 9.33 -6.89 -0.22
N ASP A 72 8.39 -6.75 0.71
CA ASP A 72 7.31 -7.74 0.87
C ASP A 72 6.45 -7.95 -0.38
N TYR A 73 6.28 -6.89 -1.19
CA TYR A 73 5.57 -6.96 -2.45
C TYR A 73 6.34 -6.31 -3.59
N ILE A 74 6.18 -6.92 -4.75
CA ILE A 74 6.39 -6.27 -6.05
C ILE A 74 5.04 -6.17 -6.77
N LEU A 75 4.71 -4.98 -7.22
CA LEU A 75 3.57 -4.77 -8.11
C LEU A 75 4.10 -4.77 -9.54
N THR A 76 3.49 -5.56 -10.42
CA THR A 76 3.84 -5.63 -11.84
C THR A 76 2.66 -5.25 -12.73
N LYS A 77 2.97 -4.69 -13.90
CA LYS A 77 2.01 -4.46 -14.98
C LYS A 77 2.62 -5.01 -16.26
N LYS A 78 1.99 -6.03 -16.85
CA LYS A 78 2.56 -6.79 -17.98
C LYS A 78 4.01 -7.25 -17.67
N ASP A 79 4.20 -7.84 -16.49
CA ASP A 79 5.48 -8.33 -15.97
C ASP A 79 6.57 -7.29 -15.68
N ILE A 80 6.30 -6.01 -15.91
CA ILE A 80 7.25 -4.94 -15.58
C ILE A 80 6.99 -4.45 -14.16
N PRO A 81 8.01 -4.41 -13.28
CA PRO A 81 7.91 -3.81 -11.95
C PRO A 81 7.48 -2.35 -12.01
N VAL A 82 6.43 -2.02 -11.27
CA VAL A 82 5.81 -0.70 -11.24
C VAL A 82 5.76 -0.08 -9.86
N GLY A 83 5.93 -0.87 -8.82
CA GLY A 83 6.01 -0.38 -7.45
C GLY A 83 6.32 -1.49 -6.46
N PHE A 84 6.67 -1.07 -5.25
CA PHE A 84 7.08 -1.96 -4.18
C PHE A 84 6.33 -1.58 -2.90
N ILE A 85 6.08 -2.57 -2.06
CA ILE A 85 5.47 -2.34 -0.74
C ILE A 85 6.27 -3.13 0.29
N GLU A 86 6.60 -2.47 1.39
CA GLU A 86 7.18 -3.09 2.58
C GLU A 86 6.16 -2.96 3.72
N ALA A 87 5.78 -4.08 4.32
CA ALA A 87 4.78 -4.11 5.37
C ALA A 87 5.42 -4.34 6.74
N LYS A 88 4.73 -3.88 7.78
CA LYS A 88 5.07 -4.06 9.20
C LYS A 88 3.86 -4.57 9.97
N ASN A 89 4.08 -4.92 11.23
CA ASN A 89 2.98 -5.28 12.14
C ASN A 89 1.99 -4.13 12.25
N ILE A 90 0.69 -4.44 12.30
CA ILE A 90 -0.37 -3.46 12.59
C ILE A 90 -0.02 -2.70 13.86
N GLY A 91 -0.02 -1.36 13.78
CA GLY A 91 0.32 -0.49 14.91
C GLY A 91 1.83 -0.24 15.08
N ASP A 92 2.67 -0.61 14.11
CA ASP A 92 4.07 -0.21 14.08
C ASP A 92 4.19 1.32 14.11
N ASN A 93 4.99 1.83 15.04
CA ASN A 93 5.11 3.27 15.30
C ASN A 93 6.35 3.91 14.66
N ASP A 94 6.99 3.22 13.70
CA ASP A 94 8.18 3.68 12.97
C ASP A 94 8.02 3.48 11.46
N LEU A 95 6.82 3.72 10.92
CA LEU A 95 6.58 3.73 9.46
C LEU A 95 7.28 4.90 8.73
N ASP A 96 7.81 5.88 9.46
CA ASP A 96 8.67 6.92 8.88
C ASP A 96 10.15 6.48 8.82
N GLY A 97 10.53 5.42 9.55
CA GLY A 97 11.89 4.88 9.60
C GLY A 97 12.88 5.85 10.26
N LEU A 98 12.49 6.45 11.38
CA LEU A 98 13.31 7.43 12.09
C LEU A 98 14.18 6.78 13.17
N LYS A 99 13.75 5.62 13.70
CA LYS A 99 14.48 4.94 14.79
C LYS A 99 15.64 4.12 14.23
N LYS A 100 16.85 4.41 14.70
CA LYS A 100 18.07 3.66 14.33
C LYS A 100 17.97 2.17 14.68
N THR A 101 17.37 1.85 15.82
CA THR A 101 17.11 0.46 16.27
C THR A 101 15.81 -0.11 15.70
N GLY A 102 15.14 0.61 14.80
CA GLY A 102 13.89 0.23 14.15
C GLY A 102 14.08 0.07 12.65
N ASN A 103 13.22 0.73 11.88
CA ASN A 103 13.10 0.51 10.44
C ASN A 103 14.09 1.33 9.61
N LYS A 104 14.82 2.27 10.21
CA LYS A 104 15.61 3.30 9.50
C LYS A 104 16.55 2.73 8.44
N GLU A 105 17.44 1.80 8.80
CA GLU A 105 18.45 1.29 7.87
C GLU A 105 17.83 0.54 6.67
N GLN A 106 16.77 -0.23 6.94
CA GLN A 106 16.02 -0.92 5.89
C GLN A 106 15.30 0.08 4.98
N PHE A 107 14.62 1.06 5.57
CA PHE A 107 13.81 2.02 4.84
C PHE A 107 14.67 2.95 3.99
N ASP A 108 15.81 3.41 4.52
CA ASP A 108 16.75 4.24 3.76
C ASP A 108 17.29 3.50 2.53
N ARG A 109 17.65 2.23 2.68
CA ARG A 109 18.12 1.40 1.58
C ARG A 109 17.04 1.24 0.50
N TYR A 110 15.78 1.03 0.89
CA TYR A 110 14.67 0.92 -0.05
C TYR A 110 14.33 2.25 -0.71
N LYS A 111 14.26 3.36 0.04
CA LYS A 111 14.04 4.71 -0.49
C LYS A 111 15.11 5.07 -1.53
N ALA A 112 16.36 4.67 -1.32
CA ALA A 112 17.45 4.92 -2.26
C ALA A 112 17.42 4.05 -3.54
N SER A 113 16.78 2.88 -3.50
CA SER A 113 16.82 1.90 -4.60
C SER A 113 15.50 1.75 -5.36
N LEU A 114 14.37 2.15 -4.77
CA LEU A 114 13.03 1.87 -5.27
C LEU A 114 12.28 3.18 -5.58
N ASN A 115 11.98 3.39 -6.86
CA ASN A 115 11.43 4.67 -7.34
C ASN A 115 9.97 4.92 -6.93
N ASN A 116 9.20 3.88 -6.56
CA ASN A 116 7.79 3.97 -6.20
C ASN A 116 7.51 2.96 -5.08
N LEU A 117 7.44 3.45 -3.84
CA LEU A 117 7.51 2.63 -2.64
C LEU A 117 6.42 3.04 -1.64
N ILE A 118 5.75 2.06 -1.06
CA ILE A 118 4.84 2.25 0.07
C ILE A 118 5.41 1.52 1.29
N PHE A 119 5.47 2.20 2.43
CA PHE A 119 5.58 1.56 3.74
C PHE A 119 4.21 1.50 4.39
N THR A 120 3.87 0.37 5.00
CA THR A 120 2.54 0.20 5.60
C THR A 120 2.56 -0.72 6.82
N ASP A 121 1.67 -0.46 7.77
CA ASP A 121 1.29 -1.39 8.82
C ASP A 121 -0.09 -2.01 8.53
N TYR A 122 -0.47 -2.10 7.25
CA TYR A 122 -1.79 -2.54 6.74
C TYR A 122 -2.95 -1.55 6.96
N ILE A 123 -2.82 -0.57 7.86
CA ILE A 123 -3.89 0.42 8.12
C ILE A 123 -3.47 1.86 7.84
N SER A 124 -2.16 2.11 7.80
CA SER A 124 -1.50 3.36 7.42
C SER A 124 -0.57 3.12 6.23
N PHE A 125 -0.54 4.05 5.28
CA PHE A 125 0.20 3.92 4.03
C PHE A 125 1.02 5.17 3.78
N HIS A 126 2.35 5.04 3.72
CA HIS A 126 3.29 6.14 3.51
C HIS A 126 3.90 5.99 2.12
N LEU A 127 3.57 6.90 1.21
CA LEU A 127 4.04 6.88 -0.17
C LEU A 127 5.36 7.65 -0.31
N TYR A 128 6.35 7.00 -0.89
CA TYR A 128 7.63 7.57 -1.29
C TYR A 128 7.84 7.39 -2.80
N ARG A 129 8.44 8.38 -3.44
CA ARG A 129 8.90 8.30 -4.83
C ARG A 129 10.29 8.86 -4.97
N GLU A 130 11.15 8.12 -5.65
CA GLU A 130 12.55 8.52 -5.89
C GLU A 130 13.23 8.96 -4.57
N GLY A 131 12.95 8.23 -3.49
CA GLY A 131 13.43 8.49 -2.13
C GLY A 131 12.72 9.62 -1.36
N GLN A 132 11.84 10.39 -1.99
CA GLN A 132 11.14 11.51 -1.38
C GLN A 132 9.76 11.13 -0.85
N PHE A 133 9.40 11.65 0.32
CA PHE A 133 8.05 11.52 0.87
C PHE A 133 7.04 12.28 0.00
N ILE A 134 5.93 11.64 -0.33
CA ILE A 134 4.85 12.24 -1.13
C ILE A 134 3.63 12.53 -0.27
N THR A 135 3.10 11.51 0.40
CA THR A 135 1.90 11.64 1.24
C THR A 135 1.75 10.43 2.16
N LYS A 136 0.86 10.54 3.15
CA LYS A 136 0.41 9.41 3.97
C LYS A 136 -1.08 9.46 4.25
N VAL A 137 -1.68 8.29 4.42
CA VAL A 137 -3.11 8.15 4.75
C VAL A 137 -3.30 6.94 5.67
N ALA A 138 -4.18 7.08 6.66
CA ALA A 138 -4.64 5.98 7.49
C ALA A 138 -6.11 5.69 7.17
N ILE A 139 -6.45 4.43 6.85
CA ILE A 139 -7.81 3.99 6.57
C ILE A 139 -8.49 3.36 7.79
N ALA A 140 -7.71 3.00 8.81
CA ALA A 140 -8.20 2.54 10.08
C ALA A 140 -7.24 2.99 11.19
N LYS A 141 -7.71 2.92 12.43
CA LYS A 141 -6.88 3.07 13.62
C LYS A 141 -7.04 1.87 14.53
N LEU A 142 -5.95 1.50 15.19
CA LEU A 142 -5.99 0.53 16.26
C LEU A 142 -6.55 1.18 17.53
N VAL A 143 -7.53 0.53 18.14
CA VAL A 143 -8.14 0.87 19.44
C VAL A 143 -8.23 -0.40 20.30
N ASP A 144 -8.59 -0.26 21.57
CA ASP A 144 -8.68 -1.41 22.50
C ASP A 144 -9.58 -2.56 21.99
N SER A 145 -10.61 -2.24 21.22
CA SER A 145 -11.54 -3.22 20.64
C SER A 145 -11.12 -3.77 19.27
N GLY A 146 -9.91 -3.48 18.78
CA GLY A 146 -9.39 -3.88 17.46
C GLY A 146 -9.29 -2.71 16.48
N LEU A 147 -9.54 -2.96 15.20
CA LEU A 147 -9.44 -1.95 14.16
C LEU A 147 -10.74 -1.18 13.98
N LYS A 148 -10.66 0.15 14.04
CA LYS A 148 -11.76 1.06 13.75
C LYS A 148 -11.53 1.77 12.40
N PRO A 149 -12.41 1.63 11.40
CA PRO A 149 -12.30 2.34 10.13
C PRO A 149 -12.29 3.87 10.28
N ILE A 150 -11.67 4.55 9.31
CA ILE A 150 -11.66 6.01 9.15
C ILE A 150 -12.23 6.34 7.75
N PRO A 151 -13.56 6.26 7.55
CA PRO A 151 -14.16 6.36 6.22
C PRO A 151 -13.91 7.69 5.51
N GLU A 152 -13.72 8.77 6.26
CA GLU A 152 -13.35 10.09 5.74
C GLU A 152 -12.02 10.09 4.97
N ASN A 153 -11.16 9.09 5.21
CA ASN A 153 -9.87 8.95 4.51
C ASN A 153 -9.91 8.02 3.30
N PHE A 154 -11.01 7.32 3.04
CA PHE A 154 -11.07 6.31 1.98
C PHE A 154 -10.86 6.91 0.59
N GLN A 155 -11.40 8.12 0.35
CA GLN A 155 -11.16 8.83 -0.90
C GLN A 155 -9.68 9.16 -1.08
N SER A 156 -9.02 9.63 -0.03
CA SER A 156 -7.58 9.95 -0.04
C SER A 156 -6.74 8.70 -0.29
N PHE A 157 -7.13 7.55 0.28
CA PHE A 157 -6.48 6.27 0.02
C PHE A 157 -6.69 5.79 -1.42
N ALA A 158 -7.92 5.86 -1.94
CA ALA A 158 -8.20 5.54 -3.33
C ALA A 158 -7.35 6.39 -4.30
N ASN A 159 -7.23 7.68 -4.02
CA ASN A 159 -6.38 8.60 -4.79
C ASN A 159 -4.90 8.20 -4.69
N LEU A 160 -4.40 7.88 -3.49
CA LEU A 160 -3.02 7.42 -3.28
C LEU A 160 -2.70 6.19 -4.14
N ILE A 161 -3.57 5.17 -4.11
CA ILE A 161 -3.37 3.93 -4.88
C ILE A 161 -3.44 4.18 -6.39
N GLN A 162 -4.34 5.05 -6.84
CA GLN A 162 -4.39 5.45 -8.25
C GLN A 162 -3.14 6.21 -8.68
N ASP A 163 -2.67 7.14 -7.86
CA ASP A 163 -1.44 7.88 -8.10
C ASP A 163 -0.23 6.95 -8.14
N PHE A 164 -0.17 5.98 -7.23
CA PHE A 164 0.84 4.91 -7.22
C PHE A 164 0.92 4.19 -8.58
N ARG A 165 -0.25 3.85 -9.15
CA ARG A 165 -0.38 3.23 -10.49
C ARG A 165 -0.04 4.19 -11.64
N ASN A 166 -0.37 5.47 -11.52
CA ASN A 166 -0.13 6.44 -12.59
C ASN A 166 1.36 6.75 -12.75
N PHE A 167 2.09 6.90 -11.65
CA PHE A 167 3.53 7.11 -11.66
C PHE A 167 4.27 5.92 -12.29
N ALA A 168 3.83 4.71 -11.94
CA ALA A 168 4.24 3.49 -12.62
C ALA A 168 4.09 3.54 -14.14
N SER A 169 2.94 3.98 -14.64
CA SER A 169 2.72 4.11 -16.08
C SER A 169 3.59 5.19 -16.73
N TYR A 170 3.99 6.23 -15.99
CA TYR A 170 4.96 7.23 -16.43
C TYR A 170 6.38 6.65 -16.54
N LEU A 171 6.82 5.88 -15.53
CA LEU A 171 8.13 5.21 -15.59
C LEU A 171 8.24 4.28 -16.80
N LEU A 172 7.20 3.49 -17.10
CA LEU A 172 7.17 2.62 -18.27
C LEU A 172 7.39 3.38 -19.59
N LYS A 173 6.87 4.60 -19.71
CA LYS A 173 7.06 5.44 -20.90
C LYS A 173 8.46 6.02 -21.03
N LYS A 174 9.22 6.11 -19.93
CA LYS A 174 10.61 6.58 -19.96
C LYS A 174 11.60 5.52 -20.45
N VAL A 175 11.26 4.24 -20.27
CA VAL A 175 12.10 3.10 -20.69
C VAL A 175 11.67 2.46 -22.01
N SER A 176 10.55 2.90 -22.60
CA SER A 176 10.08 2.54 -23.95
C SER A 176 10.50 3.56 -24.98
#